data_AF-A0A949FRM0-F1
#
_entry.id   AF-A0A949FRM0-F1
#
_cell.length_a   1.000
_cell.length_b   1.000
_cell.length_c   1.000
_cell.angle_alpha   90.00
_cell.angle_beta   90.00
_cell.angle_gamma   90.00
#
_symmetry.space_group_name_H-M   'P 1'
#
loop_
_entity.id
_entity.type
_entity.pdbx_description
1 polymer ?
#
loop_
_entity_poly.entity_id
_entity_poly.type
_entity_poly.pdbx_seq_one_letter_code
_entity_poly.pdbx_strand_id
1 'polypeptide(L)'
;MSKRKTLKIDLRRNARDFVAVPWNDFPMLDLANLNDNRLHRVFGRLLGHAERKGDTVNFFIVNDHGNCPYSIECEPATSLEIQKNRNLREDLTRLQQKLYPKNGSEVAMDLRGVRSHFEELRRLPKDNQSAHFWKWRIHQRDPWKLVWFWGFAAKDLELCGPAICTNVECENLFLLRNGTNNCPLCGGTGQRTKIVLNETGDKNVTWATRSDSGRLGRSVAALFLLLLLGAILLLDLSPASRYSGWLGFGRLASFFSSRKLTPDPQRDLTPPVAPPET
;
A
#
# COMPACT_ATOMS: atom_id res chain seq x y z
N MET A 1 26.31 -13.89 -11.05
CA MET A 1 25.29 -14.16 -10.01
C MET A 1 23.93 -13.74 -10.54
N SER A 2 22.93 -14.62 -10.53
CA SER A 2 21.57 -14.29 -10.98
C SER A 2 20.88 -13.38 -9.96
N LYS A 3 20.51 -12.16 -10.36
CA LYS A 3 19.70 -11.26 -9.53
C LYS A 3 18.34 -11.92 -9.31
N ARG A 4 17.86 -12.02 -8.07
CA ARG A 4 16.51 -12.56 -7.80
C ARG A 4 15.47 -11.46 -7.86
N LYS A 5 14.46 -11.66 -8.72
CA LYS A 5 13.32 -10.76 -8.83
C LYS A 5 12.54 -10.74 -7.51
N THR A 6 12.09 -9.56 -7.13
CA THR A 6 11.20 -9.32 -6.00
C THR A 6 9.75 -9.48 -6.44
N LEU A 7 9.38 -8.87 -7.56
CA LEU A 7 8.06 -9.07 -8.16
C LEU A 7 8.12 -9.03 -9.68
N LYS A 8 7.10 -9.59 -10.32
CA LYS A 8 6.88 -9.54 -11.76
C LYS A 8 5.57 -8.82 -12.05
N ILE A 9 5.51 -8.05 -13.14
CA ILE A 9 4.29 -7.42 -13.63
C ILE A 9 4.04 -7.87 -15.07
N ASP A 10 2.84 -8.37 -15.34
CA ASP A 10 2.36 -8.61 -16.71
C ASP A 10 1.85 -7.31 -17.34
N LEU A 11 2.41 -6.94 -18.48
CA LEU A 11 2.10 -5.74 -19.24
C LEU A 11 1.59 -6.07 -20.66
N ARG A 12 1.21 -7.33 -20.93
CA ARG A 12 0.56 -7.71 -22.19
C ARG A 12 -0.67 -6.83 -22.44
N ARG A 13 -1.04 -6.64 -23.72
CA ARG A 13 -2.22 -5.82 -24.09
C ARG A 13 -3.52 -6.31 -23.44
N ASN A 14 -3.64 -7.62 -23.24
CA ASN A 14 -4.75 -8.27 -22.57
C ASN A 14 -4.50 -8.52 -21.08
N ALA A 15 -3.45 -7.94 -20.49
CA ALA A 15 -3.23 -8.00 -19.06
C ALA A 15 -4.45 -7.44 -18.32
N ARG A 16 -4.77 -8.11 -17.22
CA ARG A 16 -5.98 -7.81 -16.43
C ARG A 16 -5.81 -6.55 -15.61
N ASP A 17 -4.67 -6.42 -14.92
CA ASP A 17 -4.58 -5.52 -13.77
C ASP A 17 -3.71 -4.30 -14.00
N PHE A 18 -2.65 -4.41 -14.80
CA PHE A 18 -1.67 -3.34 -14.96
C PHE A 18 -1.37 -3.05 -16.43
N VAL A 19 -1.03 -1.80 -16.68
CA VAL A 19 -0.56 -1.30 -17.98
C VAL A 19 0.73 -0.53 -17.80
N ALA A 20 1.59 -0.55 -18.81
CA ALA A 20 2.79 0.30 -18.82
C ALA A 20 2.37 1.77 -18.89
N VAL A 21 3.07 2.65 -18.18
CA VAL A 21 2.87 4.10 -18.29
C VAL A 21 3.79 4.63 -19.41
N PRO A 22 3.23 5.02 -20.57
CA PRO A 22 4.02 5.69 -21.60
C PRO A 22 4.25 7.16 -21.21
N TRP A 23 5.38 7.71 -21.63
CA TRP A 23 5.53 9.15 -21.83
C TRP A 23 5.31 9.45 -23.32
N ASN A 24 4.85 10.66 -23.64
CA ASN A 24 4.54 11.16 -25.00
C ASN A 24 5.49 10.66 -26.09
N ASP A 25 6.80 10.50 -25.79
CA ASP A 25 7.79 9.96 -26.73
C ASP A 25 8.62 8.78 -26.18
N PHE A 26 8.55 8.44 -24.88
CA PHE A 26 9.43 7.44 -24.26
C PHE A 26 8.74 6.59 -23.17
N PRO A 27 8.65 5.26 -23.32
CA PRO A 27 8.10 4.43 -22.25
C PRO A 27 9.01 4.48 -21.01
N MET A 28 8.40 4.58 -19.83
CA MET A 28 9.11 4.48 -18.55
C MET A 28 9.89 3.15 -18.48
N LEU A 29 9.24 2.06 -18.90
CA LEU A 29 9.83 0.73 -18.95
C LEU A 29 10.25 0.40 -20.39
N ASP A 30 11.31 1.05 -20.87
CA ASP A 30 11.84 0.85 -22.21
C ASP A 30 12.51 -0.51 -22.39
N LEU A 31 12.48 -1.06 -23.61
CA LEU A 31 13.03 -2.40 -23.88
C LEU A 31 14.55 -2.49 -23.66
N ALA A 32 15.26 -1.38 -23.85
CA ALA A 32 16.71 -1.29 -23.63
C ALA A 32 17.08 -0.96 -22.18
N ASN A 33 16.09 -0.74 -21.30
CA ASN A 33 16.25 -0.36 -19.90
C ASN A 33 17.12 0.89 -19.67
N LEU A 34 17.20 1.77 -20.67
CA LEU A 34 18.02 2.99 -20.61
C LEU A 34 17.42 3.99 -19.63
N ASN A 35 16.09 4.08 -19.57
CA ASN A 35 15.40 5.02 -18.69
C ASN A 35 15.52 4.60 -17.23
N ASP A 36 15.35 3.30 -16.93
CA ASP A 36 15.57 2.77 -15.59
C ASP A 36 17.00 3.03 -15.10
N ASN A 37 18.01 2.73 -15.92
CA ASN A 37 19.41 3.00 -15.57
C ASN A 37 19.69 4.48 -15.30
N ARG A 38 19.09 5.39 -16.08
CA ARG A 38 19.21 6.84 -15.85
C ARG A 38 18.55 7.26 -14.54
N LEU A 39 17.34 6.78 -14.27
CA LEU A 39 16.65 7.08 -13.02
C LEU A 39 17.39 6.51 -11.81
N HIS A 40 17.98 5.32 -11.90
CA HIS A 40 18.77 4.74 -10.81
C HIS A 40 19.99 5.58 -10.43
N ARG A 41 20.63 6.26 -11.39
CA ARG A 41 21.70 7.22 -11.08
C ARG A 41 21.20 8.41 -10.25
N VAL A 42 19.95 8.80 -10.44
CA VAL A 42 19.33 9.93 -9.73
C VAL A 42 18.77 9.49 -8.38
N PHE A 43 18.00 8.41 -8.35
CA PHE A 43 17.21 8.00 -7.18
C PHE A 43 17.87 6.92 -6.32
N GLY A 44 18.82 6.17 -6.87
CA GLY A 44 19.46 5.03 -6.21
C GLY A 44 18.41 4.05 -5.66
N ARG A 45 18.64 3.56 -4.44
CA ARG A 45 17.76 2.57 -3.78
C ARG A 45 16.30 2.99 -3.54
N LEU A 46 15.96 4.25 -3.76
CA LEU A 46 14.58 4.73 -3.59
C LEU A 46 13.67 4.25 -4.73
N LEU A 47 14.26 3.83 -5.86
CA LEU A 47 13.56 3.16 -6.94
C LEU A 47 13.89 1.67 -6.95
N GLY A 48 12.92 0.83 -7.30
CA GLY A 48 13.22 -0.54 -7.70
C GLY A 48 13.84 -0.54 -9.09
N HIS A 49 14.78 -1.45 -9.31
CA HIS A 49 15.38 -1.67 -10.62
C HIS A 49 14.43 -2.51 -11.45
N ALA A 50 13.95 -1.95 -12.55
CA ALA A 50 13.13 -2.67 -13.50
C ALA A 50 14.01 -3.40 -14.52
N GLU A 51 13.61 -4.60 -14.93
CA GLU A 51 14.18 -5.31 -16.08
C GLU A 51 13.02 -5.81 -16.94
N ARG A 52 12.85 -5.23 -18.13
CA ARG A 52 11.81 -5.65 -19.06
C ARG A 52 12.24 -6.90 -19.84
N LYS A 53 11.39 -7.92 -19.83
CA LYS A 53 11.53 -9.16 -20.60
C LYS A 53 10.25 -9.40 -21.39
N GLY A 54 10.28 -9.00 -22.67
CA GLY A 54 9.11 -8.99 -23.54
C GLY A 54 7.99 -8.12 -22.96
N ASP A 55 6.84 -8.75 -22.72
CA ASP A 55 5.65 -8.10 -22.15
C ASP A 55 5.58 -8.16 -20.62
N THR A 56 6.69 -8.50 -19.96
CA THR A 56 6.74 -8.56 -18.50
C THR A 56 7.86 -7.69 -17.97
N VAL A 57 7.69 -7.17 -16.76
CA VAL A 57 8.73 -6.40 -16.08
C VAL A 57 9.01 -7.05 -14.74
N ASN A 58 10.29 -7.31 -14.48
CA ASN A 58 10.75 -7.84 -13.21
C ASN A 58 11.36 -6.69 -12.41
N PHE A 59 10.94 -6.54 -11.15
CA PHE A 59 11.51 -5.55 -10.25
C PHE A 59 12.48 -6.20 -9.28
N PHE A 60 13.59 -5.51 -9.02
CA PHE A 60 14.64 -5.91 -8.10
C PHE A 60 14.90 -4.78 -7.10
N ILE A 61 15.27 -5.16 -5.89
CA ILE A 61 15.76 -4.21 -4.90
C ILE A 61 17.26 -4.02 -5.08
N VAL A 62 17.69 -2.77 -4.96
CA VAL A 62 19.08 -2.36 -4.99
C VAL A 62 19.37 -1.56 -3.72
N ASN A 63 20.51 -1.81 -3.10
CA ASN A 63 20.93 -1.08 -1.90
C ASN A 63 21.61 0.26 -2.27
N ASP A 64 22.04 1.01 -1.26
CA ASP A 64 22.68 2.32 -1.44
C ASP A 64 23.99 2.25 -2.27
N HIS A 65 24.58 1.07 -2.43
CA HIS A 65 25.81 0.84 -3.20
C HIS A 65 25.56 0.31 -4.62
N GLY A 66 24.32 0.19 -5.07
CA GLY A 66 24.02 -0.37 -6.39
C GLY A 66 24.00 -1.91 -6.43
N ASN A 67 24.16 -2.58 -5.29
CA ASN A 67 24.15 -4.04 -5.20
C ASN A 67 22.73 -4.56 -4.94
N CYS A 68 22.40 -5.73 -5.48
CA CYS A 68 21.15 -6.43 -5.14
C CYS A 68 21.38 -7.31 -3.91
N PRO A 69 20.89 -6.93 -2.72
CA PRO A 69 21.10 -7.71 -1.50
C PRO A 69 20.41 -9.08 -1.58
N TYR A 70 21.04 -10.07 -0.94
CA TYR A 70 20.41 -11.37 -0.66
C TYR A 70 19.53 -11.28 0.59
N SER A 71 18.61 -12.22 0.73
CA SER A 71 17.80 -12.43 1.95
C SER A 71 16.96 -11.22 2.37
N ILE A 72 16.39 -10.51 1.40
CA ILE A 72 15.49 -9.39 1.72
C ILE A 72 14.12 -9.87 2.17
N GLU A 73 13.54 -9.13 3.12
CA GLU A 73 12.12 -9.11 3.41
C GLU A 73 11.50 -7.93 2.67
N CYS A 74 10.44 -8.15 1.88
CA CYS A 74 9.77 -7.08 1.12
C CYS A 74 8.24 -7.20 1.19
N GLU A 75 7.57 -6.08 1.47
CA GLU A 75 6.12 -6.00 1.67
C GLU A 75 5.56 -4.70 1.06
N PRO A 76 4.28 -4.69 0.61
CA PRO A 76 3.62 -3.44 0.27
C PRO A 76 3.64 -2.48 1.46
N ALA A 77 3.93 -1.21 1.21
CA ALA A 77 3.91 -0.16 2.23
C ALA A 77 2.54 0.53 2.21
N THR A 78 1.74 0.30 3.26
CA THR A 78 0.47 1.00 3.41
C THR A 78 0.70 2.48 3.77
N SER A 79 -0.24 3.36 3.41
CA SER A 79 -0.14 4.79 3.76
C SER A 79 0.00 5.00 5.28
N LEU A 80 -0.65 4.15 6.09
CA LEU A 80 -0.57 4.22 7.56
C LEU A 80 0.84 3.86 8.06
N GLU A 81 1.49 2.86 7.47
CA GLU A 81 2.86 2.47 7.83
C GLU A 81 3.86 3.56 7.44
N ILE A 82 3.71 4.16 6.26
CA ILE A 82 4.55 5.29 5.82
C ILE A 82 4.43 6.47 6.80
N GLN A 83 3.22 6.76 7.29
CA GLN A 83 2.99 7.86 8.24
C GLN A 83 3.60 7.57 9.63
N LYS A 84 3.47 6.34 10.12
CA LYS A 84 3.90 5.95 11.47
C LYS A 84 5.38 5.60 11.57
N ASN A 85 5.98 5.08 10.51
CA ASN A 85 7.40 4.69 10.50
C ASN A 85 8.28 5.85 10.06
N ARG A 86 9.14 6.32 10.98
CA ARG A 86 10.05 7.44 10.74
C ARG A 86 10.94 7.23 9.50
N ASN A 87 11.52 6.04 9.33
CA ASN A 87 12.46 5.75 8.24
C ASN A 87 11.75 5.77 6.88
N LEU A 88 10.54 5.20 6.79
CA LEU A 88 9.75 5.22 5.56
C LEU A 88 9.36 6.65 5.16
N ARG A 89 9.00 7.49 6.14
CA ARG A 89 8.68 8.90 5.92
C ARG A 89 9.88 9.72 5.47
N GLU A 90 11.05 9.48 6.06
CA GLU A 90 12.31 10.11 5.66
C GLU A 90 12.69 9.72 4.23
N ASP A 91 12.55 8.44 3.86
CA ASP A 91 12.79 7.97 2.49
C ASP A 91 11.81 8.58 1.48
N LEU A 92 10.51 8.66 1.81
CA LEU A 92 9.52 9.35 0.97
C LEU A 92 9.87 10.83 0.79
N THR A 93 10.32 11.49 1.86
CA THR A 93 10.75 12.89 1.82
C THR A 93 11.98 13.04 0.91
N ARG A 94 12.94 12.12 1.01
CA ARG A 94 14.14 12.10 0.15
C ARG A 94 13.79 11.88 -1.32
N LEU A 95 12.83 11.00 -1.61
CA LEU A 95 12.29 10.78 -2.95
C LEU A 95 11.67 12.08 -3.49
N GLN A 96 10.85 12.76 -2.69
CA GLN A 96 10.24 14.05 -3.06
C GLN A 96 11.29 15.15 -3.30
N GLN A 97 12.33 15.22 -2.48
CA GLN A 97 13.43 16.18 -2.67
C GLN A 97 14.20 15.94 -3.97
N LYS A 98 14.38 14.68 -4.38
CA LYS A 98 14.99 14.34 -5.68
C LYS A 98 14.07 14.64 -6.86
N LEU A 99 12.77 14.46 -6.68
CA LEU A 99 11.78 14.85 -7.69
C LEU A 99 11.73 16.37 -7.84
N TYR A 100 11.78 17.13 -6.74
CA TYR A 100 11.65 18.58 -6.72
C TYR A 100 12.88 19.24 -6.06
N PRO A 101 14.04 19.27 -6.75
CA PRO A 101 15.24 19.89 -6.20
C PRO A 101 15.01 21.39 -5.99
N LYS A 102 15.34 21.89 -4.78
CA LYS A 102 15.11 23.29 -4.39
C LYS A 102 16.06 24.28 -5.06
N ASN A 103 17.27 23.82 -5.36
CA ASN A 103 18.29 24.60 -6.05
C ASN A 103 18.30 24.06 -7.48
N GLY A 104 18.40 24.94 -8.49
CA GLY A 104 18.43 24.57 -9.91
C GLY A 104 19.66 23.74 -10.32
N SER A 105 20.14 22.84 -9.47
CA SER A 105 21.21 21.92 -9.79
C SER A 105 20.74 21.05 -10.95
N GLU A 106 21.46 21.15 -12.04
CA GLU A 106 21.36 20.39 -13.26
C GLU A 106 21.42 18.89 -12.97
N VAL A 107 20.31 18.29 -12.57
CA VAL A 107 20.07 16.95 -13.07
C VAL A 107 19.55 17.18 -14.48
N ALA A 108 20.43 17.06 -15.47
CA ALA A 108 20.14 17.19 -16.91
C ALA A 108 19.07 16.20 -17.43
N MET A 109 18.40 15.48 -16.53
CA MET A 109 17.32 14.57 -16.80
C MET A 109 15.99 15.31 -16.63
N ASP A 110 15.21 15.38 -17.70
CA ASP A 110 13.83 15.84 -17.59
C ASP A 110 13.02 14.81 -16.79
N LEU A 111 12.70 15.17 -15.54
CA LEU A 111 11.90 14.37 -14.61
C LEU A 111 10.40 14.67 -14.70
N ARG A 112 9.93 15.48 -15.68
CA ARG A 112 8.51 15.86 -15.79
C ARG A 112 7.58 14.65 -15.81
N GLY A 113 7.89 13.63 -16.62
CA GLY A 113 7.09 12.39 -16.68
C GLY A 113 7.08 11.64 -15.35
N VAL A 114 8.24 11.54 -14.68
CA VAL A 114 8.37 10.89 -13.37
C VAL A 114 7.59 11.63 -12.29
N ARG A 115 7.63 12.97 -12.31
CA ARG A 115 6.82 13.84 -11.43
C ARG A 115 5.34 13.65 -11.69
N SER A 116 4.90 13.64 -12.96
CA SER A 116 3.49 13.41 -13.32
C SER A 116 3.00 12.08 -12.78
N HIS A 117 3.76 11.00 -13.03
CA HIS A 117 3.42 9.68 -12.52
C HIS A 117 3.37 9.64 -10.98
N PHE A 118 4.31 10.30 -10.30
CA PHE A 118 4.29 10.42 -8.85
C PHE A 118 3.08 11.18 -8.32
N GLU A 119 2.69 12.29 -8.96
CA GLU A 119 1.51 13.07 -8.57
C GLU A 119 0.20 12.34 -8.88
N GLU A 120 0.12 11.62 -10.00
CA GLU A 120 -0.99 10.73 -10.32
C GLU A 120 -1.16 9.65 -9.26
N LEU A 121 -0.06 9.00 -8.86
CA LEU A 121 -0.04 8.02 -7.77
C LEU A 121 -0.63 8.62 -6.49
N ARG A 122 -0.25 9.84 -6.12
CA ARG A 122 -0.75 10.51 -4.90
C ARG A 122 -2.26 10.79 -4.94
N ARG A 123 -2.86 10.85 -6.12
CA ARG A 123 -4.31 11.03 -6.31
C ARG A 123 -5.07 9.71 -6.28
N LEU A 124 -4.39 8.56 -6.37
CA LEU A 124 -5.03 7.25 -6.28
C LEU A 124 -5.58 7.00 -4.87
N PRO A 125 -6.63 6.16 -4.75
CA PRO A 125 -7.05 5.62 -3.46
C PRO A 125 -5.88 4.94 -2.72
N LYS A 126 -5.88 5.02 -1.39
CA LYS A 126 -4.77 4.52 -0.54
C LYS A 126 -4.42 3.06 -0.80
N ASP A 127 -5.42 2.23 -1.08
CA ASP A 127 -5.21 0.80 -1.35
C ASP A 127 -4.45 0.60 -2.67
N ASN A 128 -4.74 1.40 -3.69
CA ASN A 128 -4.05 1.35 -4.99
C ASN A 128 -2.64 1.94 -4.89
N GLN A 129 -2.39 2.92 -4.01
CA GLN A 129 -1.03 3.44 -3.77
C GLN A 129 -0.06 2.34 -3.27
N SER A 130 -0.57 1.37 -2.51
CA SER A 130 0.24 0.28 -1.97
C SER A 130 0.78 -0.70 -3.03
N ALA A 131 0.28 -0.64 -4.28
CA ALA A 131 0.86 -1.39 -5.39
C ALA A 131 2.24 -0.85 -5.82
N HIS A 132 2.51 0.44 -5.54
CA HIS A 132 3.69 1.14 -6.02
C HIS A 132 4.76 1.33 -4.95
N PHE A 133 4.37 1.61 -3.70
CA PHE A 133 5.32 1.75 -2.60
C PHE A 133 5.46 0.46 -1.82
N TRP A 134 6.70 0.03 -1.64
CA TRP A 134 7.06 -1.17 -0.90
C TRP A 134 8.07 -0.82 0.18
N LYS A 135 8.03 -1.56 1.28
CA LYS A 135 9.03 -1.50 2.34
C LYS A 135 9.90 -2.75 2.27
N TRP A 136 11.18 -2.58 2.54
CA TRP A 136 12.13 -3.69 2.56
C TRP A 136 13.18 -3.56 3.65
N ARG A 137 13.78 -4.69 4.03
CA ARG A 137 14.92 -4.79 4.95
C ARG A 137 15.70 -6.07 4.69
N ILE A 138 16.95 -6.13 5.12
CA ILE A 138 17.80 -7.34 4.95
C ILE A 138 17.60 -8.25 6.16
N HIS A 139 17.83 -7.74 7.36
CA HIS A 139 17.62 -8.49 8.59
C HIS A 139 16.41 -7.98 9.37
N GLN A 140 15.83 -8.84 10.22
CA GLN A 140 14.64 -8.47 11.02
C GLN A 140 14.88 -7.29 11.97
N ARG A 141 16.13 -7.06 12.39
CA ARG A 141 16.52 -5.95 13.26
C ARG A 141 16.80 -4.65 12.49
N ASP A 142 16.96 -4.74 11.16
CA ASP A 142 17.24 -3.57 10.34
C ASP A 142 16.01 -2.66 10.23
N PRO A 143 16.22 -1.34 10.11
CA PRO A 143 15.13 -0.42 9.82
C PRO A 143 14.51 -0.74 8.46
N TRP A 144 13.18 -0.68 8.40
CA TRP A 144 12.47 -0.69 7.13
C TRP A 144 12.87 0.51 6.27
N LYS A 145 13.20 0.24 5.01
CA LYS A 145 13.49 1.22 3.97
C LYS A 145 12.35 1.24 2.96
N LEU A 146 12.06 2.40 2.37
CA LEU A 146 11.06 2.54 1.30
C LEU A 146 11.71 2.31 -0.07
N VAL A 147 10.96 1.68 -0.97
CA VAL A 147 11.27 1.58 -2.40
C VAL A 147 10.01 1.85 -3.21
N TRP A 148 10.17 2.58 -4.32
CA TRP A 148 9.09 2.87 -5.26
C TRP A 148 9.28 2.03 -6.54
N PHE A 149 8.27 1.23 -6.86
CA PHE A 149 8.15 0.57 -8.16
C PHE A 149 7.33 1.44 -9.10
N TRP A 150 7.94 1.79 -10.22
CA TRP A 150 7.52 2.88 -11.10
C TRP A 150 7.22 2.33 -12.51
N GLY A 151 6.56 3.12 -13.36
CA GLY A 151 6.43 2.81 -14.78
C GLY A 151 5.24 1.93 -15.18
N PHE A 152 4.35 1.65 -14.25
CA PHE A 152 3.09 0.95 -14.49
C PHE A 152 1.95 1.62 -13.73
N ALA A 153 0.72 1.40 -14.16
CA ALA A 153 -0.49 1.87 -13.48
C ALA A 153 -1.54 0.74 -13.47
N ALA A 154 -2.43 0.77 -12.49
CA ALA A 154 -3.60 -0.10 -12.51
C ALA A 154 -4.46 0.24 -13.75
N LYS A 155 -4.95 -0.79 -14.43
CA LYS A 155 -5.75 -0.64 -15.65
C LYS A 155 -7.10 0.02 -15.38
N ASP A 156 -7.62 -0.16 -14.17
CA ASP A 156 -8.82 0.48 -13.66
C ASP A 156 -8.61 0.95 -12.22
N LEU A 157 -9.59 1.69 -11.69
CA LEU A 157 -9.56 2.27 -10.36
C LEU A 157 -10.41 1.47 -9.35
N GLU A 158 -10.63 0.17 -9.60
CA GLU A 158 -11.33 -0.68 -8.62
C GLU A 158 -10.51 -0.71 -7.31
N LEU A 159 -11.21 -0.58 -6.16
CA LEU A 159 -10.59 -0.60 -4.84
C LEU A 159 -10.18 -2.03 -4.49
N CYS A 160 -8.99 -2.43 -4.95
CA CYS A 160 -8.45 -3.76 -4.75
C CYS A 160 -7.05 -3.69 -4.13
N GLY A 161 -6.80 -4.54 -3.14
CA GLY A 161 -5.47 -4.67 -2.55
C GLY A 161 -4.53 -5.45 -3.48
N PRO A 162 -3.25 -5.04 -3.59
CA PRO A 162 -2.26 -5.78 -4.36
C PRO A 162 -1.93 -7.11 -3.70
N ALA A 163 -1.67 -8.13 -4.52
CA ALA A 163 -1.17 -9.42 -4.09
C ALA A 163 -0.08 -9.92 -5.03
N ILE A 164 0.84 -10.72 -4.50
CA ILE A 164 1.86 -11.41 -5.28
C ILE A 164 1.51 -12.89 -5.31
N CYS A 165 1.62 -13.49 -6.50
CA CYS A 165 1.42 -14.92 -6.69
C CYS A 165 2.44 -15.74 -5.89
N THR A 166 1.95 -16.76 -5.19
CA THR A 166 2.77 -17.67 -4.37
C THR A 166 3.58 -18.68 -5.18
N ASN A 167 3.25 -18.87 -6.45
CA ASN A 167 4.01 -19.72 -7.36
C ASN A 167 5.36 -19.04 -7.68
N VAL A 168 6.46 -19.71 -7.28
CA VAL A 168 7.86 -19.25 -7.38
C VAL A 168 8.28 -18.94 -8.82
N GLU A 169 7.71 -19.63 -9.81
CA GLU A 169 7.99 -19.35 -11.22
C GLU A 169 7.24 -18.08 -11.70
N CYS A 170 6.05 -17.85 -11.15
CA CYS A 170 5.16 -16.76 -11.55
C CYS A 170 5.56 -15.43 -10.89
N GLU A 171 5.40 -15.32 -9.57
CA GLU A 171 5.66 -14.12 -8.75
C GLU A 171 5.00 -12.84 -9.27
N ASN A 172 3.89 -13.00 -10.00
CA ASN A 172 3.19 -11.90 -10.61
C ASN A 172 2.45 -11.07 -9.55
N LEU A 173 2.61 -9.75 -9.61
CA LEU A 173 1.80 -8.76 -8.93
C LEU A 173 0.46 -8.64 -9.65
N PHE A 174 -0.64 -8.77 -8.90
CA PHE A 174 -2.00 -8.64 -9.41
C PHE A 174 -2.91 -7.99 -8.36
N LEU A 175 -4.11 -7.61 -8.75
CA LEU A 175 -5.10 -7.00 -7.85
C LEU A 175 -6.11 -8.06 -7.42
N LEU A 176 -6.40 -8.14 -6.10
CA LEU A 176 -7.38 -9.09 -5.57
C LEU A 176 -8.81 -8.61 -5.82
N ARG A 177 -9.39 -9.05 -6.93
CA ARG A 177 -10.75 -8.69 -7.35
C ARG A 177 -11.78 -9.74 -6.93
N ASN A 178 -12.95 -9.27 -6.48
CA ASN A 178 -14.21 -10.00 -6.35
C ASN A 178 -14.09 -11.46 -5.87
N GLY A 179 -13.57 -11.65 -4.65
CA GLY A 179 -13.59 -12.94 -3.95
C GLY A 179 -12.61 -14.00 -4.49
N THR A 180 -11.84 -13.71 -5.54
CA THR A 180 -10.83 -14.62 -6.07
C THR A 180 -9.44 -14.20 -5.61
N ASN A 181 -8.73 -15.14 -4.99
CA ASN A 181 -7.31 -14.97 -4.64
C ASN A 181 -6.39 -15.64 -5.67
N ASN A 182 -6.90 -15.95 -6.86
CA ASN A 182 -6.14 -16.69 -7.87
C ASN A 182 -5.41 -15.71 -8.79
N CYS A 183 -4.15 -16.01 -9.06
CA CYS A 183 -3.30 -15.27 -9.97
C CYS A 183 -3.86 -15.39 -11.40
N PRO A 184 -4.06 -14.27 -12.12
CA PRO A 184 -4.60 -14.31 -13.47
C PRO A 184 -3.65 -14.95 -14.50
N LEU A 185 -2.38 -15.18 -14.16
CA LEU A 185 -1.41 -15.78 -15.07
C LEU A 185 -1.34 -17.30 -15.00
N CYS A 186 -1.28 -17.85 -13.78
CA CYS A 186 -1.00 -19.26 -13.56
C CYS A 186 -2.07 -19.99 -12.73
N GLY A 187 -3.12 -19.28 -12.28
CA GLY A 187 -4.17 -19.84 -11.44
C GLY A 187 -3.79 -20.12 -9.98
N GLY A 188 -2.51 -20.00 -9.62
CA GLY A 188 -2.04 -20.19 -8.24
C GLY A 188 -2.54 -19.10 -7.28
N THR A 189 -2.46 -19.33 -5.98
CA THR A 189 -2.94 -18.38 -4.97
C THR A 189 -2.06 -17.11 -4.93
N GLY A 190 -2.65 -15.97 -4.60
CA GLY A 190 -1.93 -14.73 -4.27
C GLY A 190 -2.08 -14.37 -2.81
N GLN A 191 -1.06 -13.72 -2.28
CA GLN A 191 -1.08 -13.17 -0.94
C GLN A 191 -0.67 -11.70 -0.94
N ARG A 192 -1.20 -10.95 0.03
CA ARG A 192 -0.88 -9.53 0.26
C ARG A 192 0.48 -9.34 0.96
N THR A 193 1.23 -10.41 1.25
CA THR A 193 2.26 -10.40 2.30
C THR A 193 3.62 -10.98 1.87
N LYS A 194 4.65 -10.40 2.53
CA LYS A 194 6.08 -10.73 2.68
C LYS A 194 6.74 -11.69 1.68
N ILE A 195 7.61 -11.13 0.84
CA ILE A 195 8.58 -11.88 0.04
C ILE A 195 9.86 -12.01 0.85
N VAL A 196 10.35 -13.24 1.05
CA VAL A 196 11.64 -13.53 1.67
C VAL A 196 12.56 -14.20 0.63
N LEU A 197 13.72 -13.60 0.34
CA LEU A 197 14.63 -14.07 -0.72
C LEU A 197 15.93 -14.70 -0.18
N ASN A 198 15.93 -15.88 0.44
CA ASN A 198 17.13 -16.44 1.10
C ASN A 198 18.31 -16.77 0.16
N GLU A 199 19.54 -16.79 0.68
CA GLU A 199 20.80 -17.06 -0.05
C GLU A 199 20.82 -18.37 -0.88
N THR A 200 20.18 -19.45 -0.43
CA THR A 200 20.31 -20.81 -1.00
C THR A 200 19.58 -21.10 -2.32
N GLY A 201 19.00 -20.12 -2.98
CA GLY A 201 18.06 -20.36 -4.10
C GLY A 201 16.64 -20.58 -3.61
N ASP A 202 16.52 -21.27 -2.48
CA ASP A 202 15.25 -21.67 -1.87
C ASP A 202 14.58 -20.51 -1.14
N LYS A 203 13.47 -20.04 -1.71
CA LYS A 203 12.57 -19.11 -1.05
C LYS A 203 11.72 -19.91 -0.06
N ASN A 204 12.12 -19.94 1.22
CA ASN A 204 11.17 -20.27 2.28
C ASN A 204 10.22 -19.09 2.44
N VAL A 205 9.19 -19.04 1.60
CA VAL A 205 8.12 -18.04 1.71
C VAL A 205 7.32 -18.39 2.96
N THR A 206 7.76 -17.84 4.09
CA THR A 206 7.03 -17.95 5.35
C THR A 206 5.92 -16.92 5.31
N TRP A 207 4.72 -17.40 4.99
CA TRP A 207 3.49 -16.64 4.97
C TRP A 207 3.14 -16.23 6.39
N ALA A 208 3.50 -15.01 6.79
CA ALA A 208 2.84 -14.39 7.92
C ALA A 208 1.43 -14.04 7.46
N THR A 209 0.45 -14.88 7.80
CA THR A 209 -0.96 -14.47 7.76
C THR A 209 -1.08 -13.28 8.70
N ARG A 210 -1.09 -12.06 8.15
CA ARG A 210 -1.53 -10.88 8.87
C ARG A 210 -3.01 -11.11 9.15
N SER A 211 -3.30 -11.66 10.32
CA SER A 211 -4.63 -11.68 10.91
C SER A 211 -5.20 -10.28 10.81
N ASP A 212 -6.33 -10.14 10.12
CA ASP A 212 -7.21 -8.98 10.21
C ASP A 212 -7.76 -8.91 11.65
N SER A 213 -6.91 -8.51 12.61
CA SER A 213 -7.32 -8.23 14.00
C SER A 213 -8.11 -6.92 14.12
N GLY A 214 -8.78 -6.49 13.04
CA GLY A 214 -9.72 -5.38 13.02
C GLY A 214 -11.13 -5.72 13.53
N ARG A 215 -11.44 -6.98 13.88
CA ARG A 215 -12.78 -7.37 14.36
C ARG A 215 -12.88 -8.02 15.74
N LEU A 216 -11.78 -8.44 16.38
CA LEU A 216 -11.84 -9.06 17.72
C LEU A 216 -11.67 -8.11 18.91
N GLY A 217 -11.44 -6.81 18.68
CA GLY A 217 -11.24 -5.83 19.75
C GLY A 217 -12.52 -5.38 20.48
N ARG A 218 -13.72 -5.71 19.99
CA ARG A 218 -14.98 -5.30 20.62
C ARG A 218 -15.52 -6.31 21.63
N SER A 219 -15.25 -7.60 21.45
CA SER A 219 -15.77 -8.63 22.35
C SER A 219 -14.96 -8.76 23.64
N VAL A 220 -13.64 -8.58 23.59
CA VAL A 220 -12.78 -8.67 24.79
C VAL A 220 -12.96 -7.44 25.69
N ALA A 221 -13.13 -6.25 25.09
CA ALA A 221 -13.43 -5.04 25.85
C ALA A 221 -14.80 -5.11 26.55
N ALA A 222 -15.81 -5.70 25.91
CA ALA A 222 -17.12 -5.92 26.52
C ALA A 222 -17.08 -6.94 27.67
N LEU A 223 -16.29 -8.01 27.54
CA LEU A 223 -16.07 -8.99 28.61
C LEU A 223 -15.30 -8.39 29.80
N PHE A 224 -14.30 -7.54 29.55
CA PHE A 224 -13.59 -6.83 30.62
C PHE A 224 -14.50 -5.82 31.34
N LEU A 225 -15.36 -5.10 30.61
CA LEU A 225 -16.31 -4.16 31.22
C LEU A 225 -17.37 -4.88 32.06
N LEU A 226 -17.86 -6.04 31.60
CA LEU A 226 -18.81 -6.87 32.35
C LEU A 226 -18.18 -7.49 33.61
N LEU A 227 -16.91 -7.91 33.55
CA LEU A 227 -16.20 -8.40 34.73
C LEU A 227 -15.92 -7.28 35.74
N LEU A 228 -15.59 -6.08 35.29
CA LEU A 228 -15.43 -4.90 36.16
C LEU A 228 -16.74 -4.48 36.82
N LEU A 229 -17.85 -4.47 36.08
CA LEU A 229 -19.18 -4.18 36.64
C LEU A 229 -19.64 -5.27 37.62
N GLY A 230 -19.36 -6.55 37.34
CA GLY A 230 -19.63 -7.65 38.26
C GLY A 230 -18.82 -7.57 39.55
N ALA A 231 -17.54 -7.16 39.48
CA ALA A 231 -16.69 -6.97 40.65
C ALA A 231 -17.15 -5.79 41.53
N ILE A 232 -17.64 -4.70 40.93
CA ILE A 232 -18.19 -3.56 41.66
C ILE A 232 -19.49 -3.95 42.39
N LEU A 233 -20.36 -4.73 41.76
CA LEU A 233 -21.59 -5.22 42.40
C LEU A 233 -21.34 -6.25 43.51
N LEU A 234 -20.22 -6.97 43.47
CA LEU A 234 -19.82 -7.91 44.53
C LEU A 234 -19.19 -7.23 45.75
N LEU A 235 -18.75 -5.97 45.63
CA LEU A 235 -18.17 -5.20 46.75
C LEU A 235 -19.22 -4.45 47.59
N ASP A 236 -20.49 -4.42 47.17
CA ASP A 236 -21.58 -3.73 47.89
C ASP A 236 -22.44 -4.63 48.80
N LEU A 237 -22.10 -5.91 48.93
CA LEU A 237 -22.78 -6.84 49.84
C LEU A 237 -21.94 -7.09 51.10
N SER A 238 -21.75 -6.03 51.90
CA SER A 238 -21.36 -6.15 53.30
C SER A 238 -22.37 -5.41 54.18
N PRO A 239 -23.11 -6.08 55.08
CA PRO A 239 -24.13 -5.44 55.90
C PRO A 239 -23.55 -5.02 57.26
N ALA A 240 -23.48 -3.69 57.49
CA ALA A 240 -23.51 -2.98 58.79
C ALA A 240 -22.80 -1.63 58.59
N SER A 241 -23.22 -0.47 59.09
CA SER A 241 -24.35 -0.05 59.91
C SER A 241 -24.32 1.49 59.92
N ARG A 242 -25.50 2.11 59.83
CA ARG A 242 -25.92 3.44 60.35
C ARG A 242 -24.83 4.50 60.59
N TYR A 243 -24.96 5.68 59.96
CA TYR A 243 -25.42 6.91 60.66
C TYR A 243 -25.74 8.04 59.67
N SER A 244 -26.85 8.71 60.00
CA SER A 244 -27.48 9.95 59.56
C SER A 244 -26.70 11.01 58.77
N GLY A 245 -27.42 11.73 57.89
CA GLY A 245 -27.25 13.18 57.74
C GLY A 245 -27.53 13.79 56.37
N TRP A 246 -28.80 14.10 56.11
CA TRP A 246 -29.30 15.40 55.60
C TRP A 246 -28.78 16.06 54.29
N LEU A 247 -29.79 16.50 53.49
CA LEU A 247 -29.81 17.54 52.43
C LEU A 247 -29.09 17.18 51.11
N GLY A 248 -29.66 17.36 49.92
CA GLY A 248 -30.90 17.98 49.44
C GLY A 248 -30.80 18.12 47.90
N PHE A 249 -31.95 18.26 47.22
CA PHE A 249 -32.17 18.89 45.90
C PHE A 249 -31.16 18.63 44.74
N GLY A 250 -31.51 18.19 43.53
CA GLY A 250 -32.80 18.01 42.89
C GLY A 250 -32.64 17.83 41.37
N ARG A 251 -33.73 17.36 40.75
CA ARG A 251 -34.28 17.75 39.43
C ARG A 251 -33.49 17.57 38.11
N LEU A 252 -34.30 17.13 37.13
CA LEU A 252 -34.24 17.21 35.65
C LEU A 252 -33.63 15.98 34.96
N ALA A 253 -34.45 15.02 34.50
CA ALA A 253 -35.38 15.05 33.37
C ALA A 253 -34.69 15.00 31.99
N SER A 254 -34.86 13.85 31.34
CA SER A 254 -35.17 13.63 29.92
C SER A 254 -34.50 14.52 28.87
N PHE A 255 -33.81 13.91 27.89
CA PHE A 255 -34.07 14.21 26.47
C PHE A 255 -33.52 13.10 25.57
N PHE A 256 -34.44 12.29 25.04
CA PHE A 256 -34.26 11.55 23.79
C PHE A 256 -34.20 12.57 22.65
N SER A 257 -33.23 12.44 21.73
CA SER A 257 -33.43 12.98 20.37
C SER A 257 -32.59 12.22 19.35
N SER A 258 -33.28 11.30 18.68
CA SER A 258 -32.90 10.74 17.38
C SER A 258 -32.78 11.86 16.34
N ARG A 259 -31.67 11.92 15.61
CA ARG A 259 -31.62 12.58 14.29
C ARG A 259 -31.36 11.54 13.21
N LYS A 260 -32.43 11.18 12.50
CA LYS A 260 -32.45 10.81 11.08
C LYS A 260 -32.85 12.05 10.30
N LEU A 261 -32.27 12.24 9.10
CA LEU A 261 -32.67 13.08 7.95
C LEU A 261 -31.35 13.50 7.26
N THR A 262 -31.08 13.40 5.96
CA THR A 262 -31.71 12.85 4.74
C THR A 262 -30.65 13.07 3.64
N PRO A 263 -30.62 12.29 2.54
CA PRO A 263 -29.77 12.58 1.38
C PRO A 263 -30.40 13.64 0.48
N ASP A 264 -29.57 14.56 -0.03
CA ASP A 264 -29.92 15.61 -1.00
C ASP A 264 -29.80 15.06 -2.45
N PRO A 265 -30.63 15.53 -3.41
CA PRO A 265 -30.94 14.80 -4.63
C PRO A 265 -30.01 15.12 -5.82
N GLN A 266 -30.12 14.22 -6.79
CA GLN A 266 -29.45 14.18 -8.09
C GLN A 266 -29.46 15.53 -8.82
N ARG A 267 -28.29 15.90 -9.37
CA ARG A 267 -28.19 16.80 -10.52
C ARG A 267 -28.06 15.98 -11.78
N ASP A 268 -29.10 16.07 -12.61
CA ASP A 268 -29.08 15.75 -14.03
C ASP A 268 -28.03 16.63 -14.74
N LEU A 269 -27.10 15.98 -15.44
CA LEU A 269 -26.23 16.61 -16.42
C LEU A 269 -26.53 15.98 -17.77
N THR A 270 -27.41 16.63 -18.53
CA THR A 270 -27.61 16.38 -19.95
C THR A 270 -26.39 16.91 -20.71
N PRO A 271 -25.79 16.15 -21.64
CA PRO A 271 -24.73 16.67 -22.50
C PRO A 271 -25.30 17.56 -23.63
N PRO A 272 -24.53 18.56 -24.10
CA PRO A 272 -24.94 19.44 -25.19
C PRO A 272 -24.93 18.72 -26.56
N VAL A 273 -25.94 19.07 -27.37
CA VAL A 273 -26.13 18.67 -28.77
C VAL A 273 -25.09 19.37 -29.66
N ALA A 274 -24.44 18.61 -30.54
CA ALA A 274 -23.54 19.14 -31.58
C ALA A 274 -24.33 19.70 -32.79
N PRO A 275 -23.86 20.78 -33.45
CA PRO A 275 -24.47 21.29 -34.67
C PRO A 275 -24.13 20.43 -35.90
N PRO A 276 -24.94 20.51 -36.98
CA PRO A 276 -24.74 19.72 -38.19
C PRO A 276 -23.53 20.21 -39.01
N GLU A 277 -22.77 19.26 -39.54
CA GLU A 277 -21.72 19.49 -40.53
C GLU A 277 -22.34 19.87 -41.89
N THR A 278 -21.82 20.94 -42.50
CA THR A 278 -21.98 21.29 -43.92
C THR A 278 -20.74 20.90 -44.68
#